data_AF-A0AAQ0RDC9-F1
#
_entry.id   AF-A0AAQ0RDC9-F1
#
_cell.length_a   1.000
_cell.length_b   1.000
_cell.length_c   1.000
_cell.angle_alpha   90.00
_cell.angle_beta   90.00
_cell.angle_gamma   90.00
#
_symmetry.space_group_name_H-M   'P 1'
#
loop_
_entity.id
_entity.type
_entity.pdbx_description
1 polymer ?
#
loop_
_entity_poly.entity_id
_entity_poly.type
_entity_poly.pdbx_seq_one_letter_code
_entity_poly.pdbx_strand_id
1 'polypeptide(L)'
;MDLTPYVDNLRHELAVAAEAGGEDAKALADRLTAPLESAVRLTLLDALSAAAAEITRDLAPGSVDLRLRGREPEFVVAPAISEPAPAPVEEEPTPAPRPVTESDDASMTRINLRLGQDLKDRIEAAAREAGISVNAWLVRSAATALEGGTHRSSPRQRASQGSESFTGWVH
;
A
#
# COMPACT_ATOMS: atom_id res chain seq x y z
N MET A 1 2.17 21.47 6.28
CA MET A 1 1.50 22.78 6.15
C MET A 1 1.83 23.56 7.40
N ASP A 2 2.39 24.75 7.22
CA ASP A 2 2.70 25.63 8.34
C ASP A 2 1.45 26.46 8.70
N LEU A 3 1.02 26.35 9.95
CA LEU A 3 -0.11 27.12 10.49
C LEU A 3 0.31 28.49 11.07
N THR A 4 1.61 28.71 11.26
CA THR A 4 2.16 29.92 11.88
C THR A 4 1.71 31.20 11.18
N PRO A 5 1.71 31.30 9.83
CA PRO A 5 1.26 32.52 9.15
C PRO A 5 -0.21 32.87 9.41
N TYR A 6 -1.07 31.86 9.55
CA TYR A 6 -2.50 32.06 9.81
C TYR A 6 -2.73 32.55 11.23
N VAL A 7 -1.98 32.01 12.18
CA VAL A 7 -2.04 32.41 13.59
C VAL A 7 -1.46 33.81 13.78
N ASP A 8 -0.34 34.12 13.11
CA ASP A 8 0.28 35.45 13.14
C ASP A 8 -0.62 36.51 12.51
N ASN A 9 -1.30 36.18 11.41
CA ASN A 9 -2.28 37.09 10.80
C ASN A 9 -3.44 37.37 11.75
N LEU A 10 -4.01 36.34 12.40
CA LEU A 10 -5.07 36.53 13.38
C LEU A 10 -4.62 37.40 14.57
N ARG A 11 -3.38 37.23 15.01
CA ARG A 11 -2.78 38.07 16.07
C ARG A 11 -2.67 39.52 15.63
N HIS A 12 -2.25 39.77 14.39
CA HIS A 12 -2.18 41.11 13.83
C HIS A 12 -3.56 41.77 13.77
N GLU A 13 -4.56 41.05 13.25
CA GLU A 13 -5.94 41.53 13.19
C GLU A 13 -6.52 41.83 14.58
N LEU A 14 -6.24 40.97 15.57
CA LEU A 14 -6.64 41.21 16.97
C LEU A 14 -6.00 42.49 17.52
N ALA A 15 -4.72 42.72 17.25
CA ALA A 15 -4.02 43.93 17.69
C ALA A 15 -4.63 45.18 17.06
N VAL A 16 -4.84 45.18 15.74
CA VAL A 16 -5.48 46.28 14.99
C VAL A 16 -6.87 46.58 15.53
N ALA A 17 -7.69 45.55 15.77
CA ALA A 17 -9.02 45.72 16.35
C ALA A 17 -8.98 46.29 17.77
N ALA A 18 -7.98 45.89 18.57
CA ALA A 18 -7.80 46.39 19.93
C ALA A 18 -7.35 47.85 19.97
N GLU A 19 -6.61 48.34 18.95
CA GLU A 19 -6.22 49.75 18.88
C GLU A 19 -7.44 50.69 18.84
N ALA A 20 -8.50 50.30 18.14
CA ALA A 20 -9.75 51.06 18.07
C ALA A 20 -10.52 51.08 19.42
N GLY A 21 -10.25 50.13 20.31
CA GLY A 21 -10.90 49.99 21.62
C GLY A 21 -10.22 50.76 22.77
N GLY A 22 -9.11 51.45 22.51
CA GLY A 22 -8.35 52.18 23.53
C GLY A 22 -7.37 51.31 24.32
N GLU A 23 -6.71 51.92 25.32
CA GLU A 23 -5.58 51.30 26.04
C GLU A 23 -5.97 50.04 26.84
N ASP A 24 -7.18 50.01 27.41
CA ASP A 24 -7.67 48.82 28.14
C ASP A 24 -7.89 47.62 27.19
N ALA A 25 -8.37 47.87 25.97
CA ALA A 25 -8.56 46.84 24.95
C ALA A 25 -7.23 46.28 24.44
N LYS A 26 -6.24 47.16 24.21
CA LYS A 26 -4.86 46.75 23.86
C LYS A 26 -4.24 45.88 24.96
N ALA A 27 -4.33 46.33 26.22
CA ALA A 27 -3.79 45.60 27.36
C ALA A 27 -4.45 44.22 27.53
N LEU A 28 -5.73 44.08 27.19
CA LEU A 28 -6.42 42.79 27.17
C LEU A 28 -5.94 41.91 26.01
N ALA A 29 -5.83 42.46 24.80
CA ALA A 29 -5.37 41.73 23.61
C ALA A 29 -3.95 41.16 23.81
N ASP A 30 -3.03 41.94 24.38
CA ASP A 30 -1.67 41.51 24.69
C ASP A 30 -1.64 40.31 25.65
N ARG A 31 -2.49 40.32 26.68
CA ARG A 31 -2.60 39.23 27.66
C ARG A 31 -3.22 37.96 27.06
N LEU A 32 -4.15 38.11 26.12
CA LEU A 32 -4.87 36.99 25.50
C LEU A 32 -4.12 36.36 24.34
N THR A 33 -3.19 37.07 23.72
CA THR A 33 -2.45 36.63 22.54
C THR A 33 -1.72 35.29 22.75
N ALA A 34 -0.91 35.17 23.81
CA ALA A 34 -0.14 33.94 24.06
C ALA A 34 -1.02 32.72 24.43
N PRO A 35 -2.05 32.84 25.30
CA PRO A 35 -2.99 31.75 25.56
C PRO A 35 -3.81 31.32 24.34
N LEU A 36 -4.21 32.27 23.48
CA LEU A 36 -5.05 31.99 22.31
C LEU A 36 -4.30 31.23 21.22
N GLU A 37 -2.98 31.37 21.12
CA GLU A 37 -2.19 30.72 20.06
C GLU A 37 -2.43 29.20 19.99
N SER A 38 -2.37 28.54 21.15
CA SER A 38 -2.56 27.09 21.24
C SER A 38 -4.01 26.68 20.95
N ALA A 39 -4.98 27.47 21.42
CA ALA A 39 -6.39 27.21 21.19
C ALA A 39 -6.76 27.36 19.71
N VAL A 40 -6.33 28.45 19.07
CA VAL A 40 -6.56 28.71 17.64
C VAL A 40 -5.94 27.62 16.79
N ARG A 41 -4.69 27.22 17.09
CA ARG A 41 -4.02 26.15 16.34
C ARG A 41 -4.79 24.83 16.45
N LEU A 42 -5.27 24.48 17.64
CA LEU A 42 -6.08 23.28 17.83
C LEU A 42 -7.40 23.36 17.04
N THR A 43 -8.11 24.48 17.11
CA THR A 43 -9.35 24.69 16.35
C THR A 43 -9.13 24.60 14.85
N LEU A 44 -8.01 25.11 14.33
CA LEU A 44 -7.65 24.96 12.91
C LEU A 44 -7.42 23.49 12.54
N LEU A 45 -6.73 22.72 13.39
CA LEU A 45 -6.52 21.29 13.17
C LEU A 45 -7.84 20.51 13.17
N ASP A 46 -8.74 20.83 14.10
CA ASP A 46 -10.07 20.21 14.16
C ASP A 46 -10.89 20.51 12.89
N ALA A 47 -10.88 21.77 12.44
CA ALA A 47 -11.56 22.19 11.22
C ALA A 47 -11.00 21.50 9.97
N LEU A 48 -9.66 21.43 9.83
CA LEU A 48 -9.00 20.73 8.72
C LEU A 48 -9.31 19.23 8.74
N SER A 49 -9.38 18.61 9.92
CA SER A 49 -9.72 17.19 10.07
C SER A 49 -11.17 16.90 9.67
N ALA A 50 -12.11 17.76 10.08
CA ALA A 50 -13.50 17.68 9.67
C ALA A 50 -13.65 17.84 8.15
N ALA A 51 -12.96 18.82 7.55
CA ALA A 51 -12.95 19.04 6.12
C ALA A 51 -12.37 17.84 5.35
N ALA A 52 -11.28 17.23 5.84
CA ALA A 52 -10.70 16.01 5.25
C ALA A 52 -11.70 14.84 5.24
N ALA A 53 -12.46 14.67 6.33
CA ALA A 53 -13.49 13.64 6.43
C ALA A 53 -14.67 13.88 5.49
N GLU A 54 -15.08 15.14 5.31
CA GLU A 54 -16.12 15.52 4.34
C GLU A 54 -15.66 15.24 2.91
N ILE A 55 -14.46 15.68 2.54
CA ILE A 55 -13.88 15.44 1.21
C ILE A 55 -13.72 13.94 0.95
N THR A 56 -13.26 13.16 1.93
CA THR A 56 -13.11 11.71 1.79
C THR A 56 -14.43 11.01 1.51
N ARG A 57 -15.53 11.47 2.13
CA ARG A 57 -16.87 10.93 1.87
C ARG A 57 -17.28 11.12 0.42
N ASP A 58 -16.96 12.28 -0.14
CA ASP A 58 -17.37 12.67 -1.50
C ASP A 58 -16.40 12.16 -2.58
N LEU A 59 -15.15 11.85 -2.21
CA LEU A 59 -14.08 11.43 -3.13
C LEU A 59 -14.06 9.93 -3.45
N ALA A 60 -14.87 9.11 -2.77
CA ALA A 60 -14.84 7.64 -2.91
C ALA A 60 -14.79 7.18 -4.39
N PRO A 61 -13.89 6.25 -4.78
CA PRO A 61 -13.07 5.37 -3.94
C PRO A 61 -11.78 5.97 -3.35
N GLY A 62 -11.46 7.24 -3.63
CA GLY A 62 -10.28 7.89 -3.07
C GLY A 62 -10.51 8.40 -1.63
N SER A 63 -9.43 8.73 -0.93
CA SER A 63 -9.48 9.38 0.39
C SER A 63 -8.53 10.57 0.47
N VAL A 64 -8.86 11.49 1.38
CA VAL A 64 -7.98 12.59 1.79
C VAL A 64 -7.84 12.51 3.30
N ASP A 65 -6.64 12.17 3.75
CA ASP A 65 -6.31 12.03 5.15
C ASP A 65 -5.43 13.20 5.63
N LEU A 66 -5.55 13.56 6.91
CA LEU A 66 -4.68 14.55 7.54
C LEU A 66 -3.65 13.85 8.42
N ARG A 67 -2.37 13.99 8.09
CA ARG A 67 -1.25 13.44 8.88
C ARG A 67 -0.50 14.56 9.60
N LEU A 68 -0.19 14.36 10.87
CA LEU A 68 0.67 15.27 11.63
C LEU A 68 2.13 14.83 11.56
N ARG A 69 3.01 15.74 11.14
CA ARG A 69 4.46 15.61 11.30
C ARG A 69 4.94 16.66 12.29
N GLY A 70 5.19 16.24 13.54
CA GLY A 70 5.41 17.19 14.62
C GLY A 70 4.17 18.03 14.88
N ARG A 71 4.24 19.35 14.65
CA ARG A 71 3.12 20.30 14.78
C ARG A 71 2.56 20.77 13.44
N GLU A 72 3.02 20.17 12.35
CA GLU A 72 2.63 20.56 10.99
C GLU A 72 1.68 19.51 10.38
N PRO A 73 0.43 19.88 10.06
CA PRO A 73 -0.48 19.01 9.33
C PRO A 73 -0.08 18.87 7.85
N GLU A 74 -0.28 17.69 7.28
CA GLU A 74 -0.01 17.36 5.89
C GLU A 74 -1.20 16.58 5.34
N PHE A 75 -1.78 17.02 4.22
CA PHE A 75 -2.79 16.25 3.53
C PHE A 75 -2.14 15.13 2.74
N VAL A 76 -2.64 13.92 2.92
CA VAL A 76 -2.27 12.74 2.15
C VAL A 76 -3.48 12.35 1.34
N VAL A 77 -3.36 12.44 0.02
CA VAL A 77 -4.43 12.03 -0.90
C VAL A 77 -4.12 10.62 -1.36
N ALA A 78 -4.98 9.67 -1.01
CA ALA A 78 -4.98 8.35 -1.61
C ALA A 78 -5.93 8.38 -2.81
N PRO A 79 -5.42 8.47 -4.05
CA PRO A 79 -6.29 8.36 -5.21
C PRO A 79 -6.99 7.00 -5.16
N ALA A 80 -8.23 6.95 -5.66
CA ALA A 80 -8.87 5.69 -5.96
C ALA A 80 -7.88 4.88 -6.81
N ILE A 81 -7.37 3.78 -6.26
CA ILE A 81 -6.77 2.76 -7.09
C ILE A 81 -7.97 2.28 -7.89
N SER A 82 -8.09 2.74 -9.13
CA SER A 82 -8.79 1.95 -10.11
C SER A 82 -8.09 0.60 -10.04
N GLU A 83 -8.69 -0.37 -9.35
CA GLU A 83 -8.63 -1.72 -9.88
C GLU A 83 -8.86 -1.51 -11.36
N PRO A 84 -7.90 -1.87 -12.24
CA PRO A 84 -8.21 -1.86 -13.65
C PRO A 84 -9.52 -2.64 -13.74
N ALA A 85 -10.62 -1.93 -14.06
CA ALA A 85 -11.93 -2.53 -14.26
C ALA A 85 -11.63 -3.76 -15.06
N PRO A 86 -11.93 -4.99 -14.58
CA PRO A 86 -11.26 -6.20 -15.03
C PRO A 86 -11.23 -6.12 -16.53
N ALA A 87 -10.06 -5.74 -17.06
CA ALA A 87 -9.87 -5.82 -18.48
C ALA A 87 -10.10 -7.30 -18.73
N PRO A 88 -10.83 -7.68 -19.78
CA PRO A 88 -10.75 -9.07 -20.20
C PRO A 88 -9.26 -9.40 -20.23
N VAL A 89 -8.85 -10.28 -19.32
CA VAL A 89 -7.49 -10.70 -18.99
C VAL A 89 -6.51 -10.36 -20.12
N GLU A 90 -5.78 -9.26 -19.98
CA GLU A 90 -4.67 -8.94 -20.88
C GLU A 90 -3.67 -8.07 -20.11
N GLU A 91 -2.65 -8.79 -19.63
CA GLU A 91 -1.22 -8.48 -19.57
C GLU A 91 -0.74 -7.03 -19.30
N GLU A 92 0.29 -6.99 -18.43
CA GLU A 92 1.38 -5.99 -18.31
C GLU A 92 1.26 -4.85 -17.25
N PRO A 93 2.32 -4.06 -16.98
CA PRO A 93 3.27 -4.26 -15.88
C PRO A 93 3.30 -3.05 -14.89
N THR A 94 4.07 -3.14 -13.80
CA THR A 94 4.52 -1.92 -13.08
C THR A 94 6.01 -2.02 -12.76
N PRO A 95 6.83 -1.02 -13.15
CA PRO A 95 8.25 -1.00 -12.89
C PRO A 95 8.59 -0.63 -11.45
N ALA A 96 9.75 -1.13 -11.02
CA ALA A 96 10.26 -1.22 -9.66
C ALA A 96 10.64 0.13 -8.97
N PRO A 97 10.79 0.10 -7.63
CA PRO A 97 11.55 1.10 -6.87
C PRO A 97 13.06 1.00 -7.18
N ARG A 98 13.79 2.12 -7.09
CA ARG A 98 15.27 2.16 -7.16
C ARG A 98 15.86 2.72 -5.85
N PRO A 99 17.14 2.49 -5.50
CA PRO A 99 18.10 1.49 -5.99
C PRO A 99 18.85 0.73 -4.86
N VAL A 100 19.16 -0.56 -5.07
CA VAL A 100 20.36 -1.26 -4.54
C VAL A 100 20.75 -2.32 -5.59
N THR A 101 21.83 -2.09 -6.35
CA THR A 101 23.14 -2.78 -6.23
C THR A 101 23.09 -4.29 -6.50
N GLU A 102 23.42 -4.57 -7.77
CA GLU A 102 23.96 -5.77 -8.44
C GLU A 102 23.30 -7.14 -8.18
N SER A 103 22.89 -7.91 -9.19
CA SER A 103 22.62 -7.71 -10.62
C SER A 103 22.02 -9.05 -11.07
N ASP A 104 20.69 -9.20 -11.11
CA ASP A 104 19.97 -10.18 -11.96
C ASP A 104 18.44 -9.96 -11.98
N ASP A 105 17.97 -8.72 -11.74
CA ASP A 105 16.55 -8.40 -11.44
C ASP A 105 15.73 -8.00 -12.69
N ALA A 106 16.10 -8.51 -13.87
CA ALA A 106 15.57 -8.01 -15.14
C ALA A 106 14.24 -8.65 -15.61
N SER A 107 13.64 -9.57 -14.85
CA SER A 107 12.34 -10.16 -15.22
C SER A 107 11.58 -10.79 -14.06
N MET A 108 11.53 -10.14 -12.89
CA MET A 108 10.78 -10.65 -11.74
C MET A 108 9.35 -10.08 -11.72
N THR A 109 8.33 -10.92 -11.95
CA THR A 109 6.92 -10.53 -11.85
C THR A 109 6.45 -10.56 -10.39
N ARG A 110 5.85 -9.46 -9.92
CA ARG A 110 5.31 -9.36 -8.54
C ARG A 110 3.97 -10.09 -8.43
N ILE A 111 3.85 -11.01 -7.47
CA ILE A 111 2.63 -11.79 -7.21
C ILE A 111 2.15 -11.54 -5.77
N ASN A 112 0.84 -11.32 -5.58
CA ASN A 112 0.22 -11.28 -4.25
C ASN A 112 -0.47 -12.63 -3.97
N LEU A 113 -0.01 -13.34 -2.94
CA LEU A 113 -0.47 -14.69 -2.62
C LEU A 113 -1.19 -14.71 -1.26
N ARG A 114 -2.44 -15.19 -1.26
CA ARG A 114 -3.22 -15.41 -0.04
C ARG A 114 -3.15 -16.88 0.35
N LEU A 115 -2.73 -17.15 1.57
CA LEU A 115 -2.57 -18.50 2.10
C LEU A 115 -3.40 -18.64 3.39
N GLY A 116 -3.95 -19.83 3.62
CA GLY A 116 -4.45 -20.20 4.95
C GLY A 116 -3.30 -20.24 5.95
N GLN A 117 -3.59 -19.93 7.22
CA GLN A 117 -2.58 -19.78 8.26
C GLN A 117 -1.70 -21.04 8.42
N ASP A 118 -2.31 -22.22 8.45
CA ASP A 118 -1.59 -23.50 8.59
C ASP A 118 -0.61 -23.77 7.44
N LEU A 119 -0.93 -23.30 6.23
CA LEU A 119 -0.07 -23.48 5.06
C LEU A 119 1.11 -22.51 5.08
N LYS A 120 0.89 -21.26 5.51
CA LYS A 120 1.95 -20.27 5.71
C LYS A 120 2.99 -20.77 6.72
N ASP A 121 2.53 -21.29 7.86
CA ASP A 121 3.42 -21.76 8.94
C ASP A 121 4.31 -22.94 8.48
N ARG A 122 3.75 -23.87 7.69
CA ARG A 122 4.50 -24.98 7.09
C ARG A 122 5.55 -24.52 6.08
N ILE A 123 5.22 -23.51 5.26
CA ILE A 123 6.15 -22.92 4.29
C ILE A 123 7.30 -22.22 5.01
N GLU A 124 7.02 -21.45 6.06
CA GLU A 124 8.05 -20.78 6.86
C GLU A 124 8.98 -21.77 7.57
N ALA A 125 8.44 -22.87 8.11
CA ALA A 125 9.23 -23.93 8.71
C ALA A 125 10.19 -24.59 7.69
N ALA A 126 9.68 -24.93 6.50
CA ALA A 126 10.47 -25.57 5.45
C ALA A 126 11.55 -24.63 4.87
N ALA A 127 11.25 -23.33 4.75
CA ALA A 127 12.22 -22.32 4.34
C ALA A 127 13.34 -22.17 5.39
N ARG A 128 12.99 -22.19 6.68
CA ARG A 128 13.95 -22.11 7.80
C ARG A 128 14.87 -23.33 7.85
N GLU A 129 14.32 -24.52 7.67
CA GLU A 129 15.10 -25.77 7.60
C GLU A 129 16.08 -25.76 6.42
N ALA A 130 15.64 -25.24 5.27
CA ALA A 130 16.50 -25.08 4.10
C ALA A 130 17.47 -23.89 4.19
N GLY A 131 17.44 -23.10 5.27
CA GLY A 131 18.33 -21.96 5.49
C GLY A 131 18.17 -20.83 4.46
N ILE A 132 17.01 -20.72 3.80
CA ILE A 132 16.74 -19.74 2.74
C ILE A 132 15.49 -18.91 3.04
N SER A 133 15.32 -17.79 2.34
CA SER A 133 14.11 -16.97 2.49
C SER A 133 12.88 -17.71 1.98
N VAL A 134 11.71 -17.36 2.52
CA VAL A 134 10.42 -17.93 2.10
C VAL A 134 10.20 -17.76 0.60
N ASN A 135 10.52 -16.58 0.04
CA ASN A 135 10.40 -16.33 -1.40
C ASN A 135 11.32 -17.24 -2.21
N ALA A 136 12.59 -17.40 -1.81
CA ALA A 136 13.53 -18.29 -2.50
C ALA A 136 13.10 -19.76 -2.41
N TRP A 137 12.55 -20.17 -1.27
CA TRP A 137 12.02 -21.51 -1.07
C TRP A 137 10.80 -21.78 -1.95
N LEU A 138 9.86 -20.82 -2.04
CA LEU A 138 8.67 -20.91 -2.89
C LEU A 138 9.03 -20.98 -4.38
N VAL A 139 9.96 -20.14 -4.83
CA VAL A 139 10.43 -20.14 -6.24
C VAL A 139 11.08 -21.48 -6.59
N ARG A 140 11.95 -22.02 -5.72
CA ARG A 140 12.59 -23.32 -5.93
C ARG A 140 11.58 -24.47 -5.93
N SER A 141 10.60 -24.42 -5.02
CA SER A 141 9.53 -25.43 -4.94
C SER A 141 8.65 -25.42 -6.18
N ALA A 142 8.36 -24.24 -6.73
CA ALA A 142 7.63 -24.11 -7.99
C ALA A 142 8.45 -24.63 -9.19
N ALA A 143 9.74 -24.27 -9.28
CA ALA A 143 10.63 -24.74 -10.34
C ALA A 143 10.75 -26.27 -10.36
N THR A 144 11.00 -26.88 -9.19
CA THR A 144 11.08 -28.35 -9.06
C THR A 144 9.77 -29.05 -9.38
N ALA A 145 8.62 -28.47 -9.01
CA ALA A 145 7.30 -29.01 -9.38
C ALA A 145 7.06 -28.98 -10.89
N LEU A 146 7.51 -27.92 -11.57
CA LEU A 146 7.39 -27.76 -13.02
C LEU A 146 8.34 -28.69 -13.79
N GLU A 147 9.60 -28.78 -13.38
CA GLU A 147 10.60 -29.71 -13.95
C GLU A 147 10.18 -31.18 -13.76
N GLY A 148 9.64 -31.51 -12.59
CA GLY A 148 9.08 -32.83 -12.28
C GLY A 148 7.78 -33.16 -13.04
N GLY A 149 7.14 -32.17 -13.66
CA GLY A 149 6.01 -32.34 -14.57
C GLY A 149 6.47 -32.68 -16.00
N THR A 150 7.55 -32.05 -16.47
CA THR A 150 8.08 -32.24 -17.83
C THR A 150 8.68 -33.63 -18.05
N HIS A 151 9.22 -34.26 -17.01
CA HIS A 151 9.74 -35.64 -17.09
C HIS A 151 8.68 -36.74 -17.07
N ARG A 152 7.41 -36.41 -16.75
CA ARG A 152 6.30 -37.38 -16.82
C ARG A 152 5.62 -37.44 -18.18
N SER A 153 5.93 -36.51 -19.08
CA SER A 153 5.38 -36.45 -20.45
C SER A 153 6.45 -36.79 -21.48
N SER A 154 6.91 -38.04 -21.49
CA SER A 154 7.49 -38.66 -22.67
C SER A 154 6.91 -40.05 -22.83
N PRO A 155 5.84 -40.22 -23.63
CA PRO A 155 5.49 -41.50 -24.18
C PRO A 155 6.63 -41.88 -25.12
N ARG A 156 7.51 -42.76 -24.64
CA ARG A 156 8.51 -43.41 -25.48
C ARG A 156 7.75 -44.21 -26.54
N GLN A 157 7.58 -43.62 -27.72
CA GLN A 157 7.19 -44.32 -28.95
C GLN A 157 8.17 -45.48 -29.13
N ARG A 158 7.72 -46.68 -28.75
CA ARG A 158 8.29 -47.94 -29.21
C ARG A 158 7.41 -48.39 -30.37
N ALA A 159 7.72 -47.91 -31.56
CA ALA A 159 7.36 -48.61 -32.77
C ALA A 159 8.33 -49.77 -32.93
N SER A 160 7.86 -50.99 -32.71
CA SER A 160 8.11 -52.11 -33.64
C SER A 160 7.34 -53.36 -33.21
N GLN A 161 6.48 -53.80 -34.12
CA GLN A 161 6.22 -55.20 -34.46
C GLN A 161 5.56 -56.10 -33.42
N GLY A 162 4.29 -56.39 -33.69
CA GLY A 162 3.94 -57.72 -34.18
C GLY A 162 3.56 -58.75 -33.12
N SER A 163 2.25 -58.94 -32.94
CA SER A 163 1.64 -60.25 -33.13
C SER A 163 0.13 -60.11 -33.05
N GLU A 164 -0.54 -60.50 -34.13
CA GLU A 164 -1.96 -60.77 -34.23
C GLU A 164 -2.42 -61.85 -33.24
N SER A 165 -3.74 -61.94 -33.11
CA SER A 165 -4.56 -63.08 -32.67
C SER A 165 -4.78 -63.17 -31.15
N PHE A 166 -5.96 -63.56 -30.63
CA PHE A 166 -7.19 -64.07 -31.22
C PHE A 166 -8.32 -63.86 -30.19
N THR A 167 -9.51 -63.50 -30.68
CA THR A 167 -10.78 -63.45 -29.95
C THR A 167 -11.32 -64.87 -29.70
N GLY A 168 -11.84 -65.17 -28.52
CA GLY A 168 -12.54 -66.44 -28.25
C GLY A 168 -13.50 -66.35 -27.06
N TRP A 169 -14.76 -66.74 -27.27
CA TRP A 169 -15.92 -66.55 -26.39
C TRP A 169 -16.08 -67.62 -25.28
N VAL A 170 -16.74 -67.19 -24.18
CA VAL A 170 -17.77 -67.83 -23.31
C VAL A 170 -17.72 -69.34 -23.00
N HIS A 171 -17.73 -69.66 -21.70
CA HIS A 171 -18.77 -70.49 -21.06
C HIS A 171 -19.02 -70.05 -19.62
#